data_AF-A0A2H1KNY8-F1
#
_entry.id   AF-A0A2H1KNY8-F1
#
_cell.length_a   1.000
_cell.length_b   1.000
_cell.length_c   1.000
_cell.angle_alpha   90.00
_cell.angle_beta   90.00
_cell.angle_gamma   90.00
#
_symmetry.space_group_name_H-M   'P 1'
#
loop_
_entity.id
_entity.type
_entity.pdbx_description
1 polymer ?
#
loop_
_entity_poly.entity_id
_entity_poly.type
_entity_poly.pdbx_seq_one_letter_code
_entity_poly.pdbx_strand_id
1 'polypeptide(L)'
;MSRCHSWRPLEVVPEQHAHHLPGECRKCWKPCFRKTDDGAAYCDTCLERLTQHPFGLVRTALAADAATPDDTLDFLMTDHDPGVAKAAERTYMRRMQGL
;
A
#
# COMPACT_ATOMS: atom_id res chain seq x y z
N MET A 1 1.22 5.96 21.07
CA MET A 1 1.54 6.51 19.74
C MET A 1 2.08 5.38 18.89
N SER A 2 1.33 4.99 17.87
CA SER A 2 1.79 3.99 16.91
C SER A 2 2.75 4.61 15.91
N ARG A 3 3.45 3.75 15.17
CA ARG A 3 4.33 4.15 14.09
C ARG A 3 3.84 3.51 12.82
N CYS A 4 4.11 4.14 11.69
CA CYS A 4 3.97 3.52 10.39
C CYS A 4 4.87 2.28 10.33
N HIS A 5 4.37 1.20 9.74
CA HIS A 5 5.10 -0.05 9.49
C HIS A 5 5.25 -0.33 7.98
N SER A 6 4.93 0.66 7.14
CA SER A 6 4.97 0.57 5.69
C SER A 6 6.38 0.75 5.11
N TRP A 7 6.48 0.66 3.78
CA TRP A 7 7.69 0.88 3.01
C TRP A 7 7.53 2.08 2.07
N ARG A 8 8.53 2.95 2.05
CA ARG A 8 8.58 4.09 1.15
C ARG A 8 9.42 3.76 -0.07
N PRO A 9 8.94 4.02 -1.29
CA PRO A 9 9.77 3.92 -2.47
C PRO A 9 10.86 4.98 -2.41
N LEU A 10 12.07 4.62 -2.82
CA LEU A 10 13.16 5.57 -3.02
C LEU A 10 12.90 6.42 -4.26
N GLU A 11 13.37 7.66 -4.25
CA GLU A 11 13.14 8.63 -5.35
C GLU A 11 13.81 8.22 -6.65
N VAL A 12 14.89 7.43 -6.56
CA VAL A 12 15.60 6.88 -7.71
C VAL A 12 15.63 5.37 -7.56
N VAL A 13 14.78 4.68 -8.33
CA VAL A 13 14.78 3.22 -8.44
C VAL A 13 15.24 2.86 -9.86
N PRO A 14 16.30 2.05 -10.03
CA PRO A 14 16.68 1.56 -11.35
C PRO A 14 15.51 0.83 -12.01
N GLU A 15 15.29 1.01 -13.32
CA GLU A 15 14.17 0.39 -14.05
C GLU A 15 14.10 -1.13 -13.83
N GLN A 16 15.25 -1.81 -13.84
CA GLN A 16 15.34 -3.25 -13.59
C GLN A 16 14.82 -3.69 -12.21
N HIS A 17 14.59 -2.75 -11.29
CA HIS A 17 14.14 -3.01 -9.93
C HIS A 17 12.77 -2.39 -9.61
N ALA A 18 12.12 -1.78 -10.61
CA ALA A 18 10.89 -1.02 -10.42
C ALA A 18 9.67 -1.91 -10.10
N HIS A 19 9.79 -3.22 -10.36
CA HIS A 19 8.77 -4.23 -10.08
C HIS A 19 8.88 -4.87 -8.68
N HIS A 20 9.93 -4.59 -7.91
CA HIS A 20 10.09 -5.17 -6.57
C HIS A 20 9.02 -4.62 -5.62
N LEU A 21 8.37 -5.52 -4.88
CA LEU A 21 7.34 -5.16 -3.91
C LEU A 21 7.94 -4.49 -2.66
N PRO A 22 7.13 -3.71 -1.92
CA PRO A 22 7.45 -3.21 -0.60
C PRO A 22 8.22 -4.21 0.28
N GLY A 23 9.46 -3.87 0.64
CA GLY A 23 10.29 -4.68 1.55
C GLY A 23 11.17 -5.74 0.89
N GLU A 24 10.97 -6.07 -0.39
CA GLU A 24 11.77 -7.10 -1.09
C GLU A 24 13.21 -6.63 -1.37
N CYS A 25 13.41 -5.33 -1.60
CA CYS A 25 14.69 -4.77 -1.97
C CYS A 25 15.01 -3.48 -1.23
N ARG A 26 16.10 -3.49 -0.45
CA ARG A 26 16.61 -2.30 0.27
C ARG A 26 17.13 -1.18 -0.64
N LYS A 27 17.34 -1.46 -1.92
CA LYS A 27 17.68 -0.46 -2.96
C LYS A 27 16.44 0.19 -3.58
N CYS A 28 15.24 -0.33 -3.33
CA CYS A 28 13.98 0.24 -3.81
C CYS A 28 13.16 0.83 -2.68
N TRP A 29 13.28 0.25 -1.48
CA TRP A 29 12.39 0.52 -0.36
C TRP A 29 13.16 0.88 0.90
N LYS A 30 12.67 1.88 1.62
CA LYS A 30 13.08 2.17 3.00
C LYS A 30 11.90 1.96 3.94
N PRO A 31 12.10 1.29 5.09
CA PRO A 31 11.04 1.18 6.07
C PRO A 31 10.64 2.59 6.54
N CYS A 32 9.36 2.78 6.78
CA CYS A 32 8.82 3.98 7.41
C CYS A 32 8.60 3.68 8.89
N PHE A 33 8.86 4.69 9.74
CA PHE A 33 8.57 4.65 11.17
C PHE A 33 8.01 6.00 11.64
N ARG A 34 7.41 6.77 10.72
CA ARG A 34 6.78 8.05 11.04
C ARG A 34 5.65 7.81 12.04
N LYS A 35 5.43 8.76 12.95
CA LYS A 35 4.29 8.68 13.88
C LYS A 35 2.98 8.60 13.10
N THR A 36 2.06 7.81 13.61
CA THR A 36 0.70 7.67 13.09
C THR A 36 -0.30 7.97 14.20
N ASP A 37 -1.44 8.48 13.79
CA ASP A 37 -2.56 8.72 14.68
C ASP A 37 -3.32 7.41 14.94
N ASP A 38 -3.92 7.31 16.13
CA ASP A 38 -4.92 6.30 16.49
C ASP A 38 -4.62 4.85 16.07
N GLY A 39 -3.38 4.42 16.21
CA GLY A 39 -3.03 3.01 15.97
C GLY A 39 -2.78 2.65 14.51
N ALA A 40 -2.90 3.59 13.57
CA ALA A 40 -2.82 3.29 12.14
C ALA A 40 -1.47 2.69 11.75
N ALA A 41 -1.51 1.66 10.89
CA ALA A 41 -0.33 0.97 10.39
C ALA A 41 0.44 1.79 9.33
N TYR A 42 -0.21 2.78 8.75
CA TYR A 42 0.32 3.63 7.69
C TYR A 42 0.26 5.10 8.10
N CYS A 43 1.25 5.90 7.68
CA CYS A 43 1.12 7.35 7.69
C CYS A 43 0.63 7.82 6.32
N ASP A 44 -0.03 8.99 6.26
CA ASP A 44 -0.65 9.52 5.04
C ASP A 44 0.32 9.58 3.86
N THR A 45 1.56 10.04 4.09
CA THR A 45 2.60 10.09 3.05
C THR A 45 2.92 8.72 2.44
N CYS A 46 2.83 7.62 3.21
CA CYS A 46 3.05 6.28 2.67
C CYS A 46 1.83 5.81 1.88
N LEU A 47 0.62 6.06 2.38
CA LEU A 47 -0.62 5.74 1.66
C LEU A 47 -0.64 6.45 0.30
N GLU A 48 -0.44 7.76 0.29
CA GLU A 48 -0.41 8.58 -0.93
C GLU A 48 0.59 8.04 -1.97
N ARG A 49 1.83 7.75 -1.54
CA ARG A 49 2.87 7.24 -2.44
C ARG A 49 2.57 5.85 -2.98
N LEU A 50 1.97 4.98 -2.16
CA LEU A 50 1.67 3.61 -2.55
C LEU A 50 0.42 3.55 -3.43
N THR A 51 -0.63 4.35 -3.16
CA THR A 51 -1.83 4.41 -4.00
C THR A 51 -1.55 5.02 -5.37
N GLN A 52 -0.59 5.95 -5.48
CA GLN A 52 -0.20 6.55 -6.75
C GLN A 52 0.98 5.84 -7.43
N HIS A 53 1.45 4.72 -6.90
CA HIS A 53 2.63 4.05 -7.42
C HIS A 53 2.40 3.59 -8.87
N PRO A 54 3.33 3.81 -9.81
CA PRO A 54 3.10 3.52 -11.23
C PRO A 54 2.84 2.04 -11.52
N PHE A 55 3.43 1.14 -10.73
CA PHE A 55 3.26 -0.30 -10.91
C PHE A 55 2.03 -0.82 -10.19
N GLY A 56 1.08 -1.37 -10.96
CA GLY A 56 -0.13 -2.00 -10.44
C GLY A 56 0.15 -3.06 -9.38
N LEU A 57 1.21 -3.86 -9.54
CA LEU A 57 1.65 -4.86 -8.55
C LEU A 57 1.85 -4.29 -7.13
N VAL A 58 2.43 -3.09 -7.01
CA VAL A 58 2.60 -2.42 -5.71
C VAL A 58 1.27 -1.97 -5.14
N ARG A 59 0.39 -1.41 -5.99
CA ARG A 59 -0.97 -1.01 -5.59
C ARG A 59 -1.82 -2.23 -5.20
N THR A 60 -1.65 -3.35 -5.88
CA THR A 60 -2.27 -4.65 -5.54
C THR A 60 -1.77 -5.14 -4.18
N ALA A 61 -0.46 -5.02 -3.90
CA ALA A 61 0.09 -5.40 -2.59
C ALA A 61 -0.51 -4.53 -1.46
N LEU A 62 -0.67 -3.22 -1.68
CA LEU A 62 -1.37 -2.34 -0.74
C LEU A 62 -2.84 -2.78 -0.58
N ALA A 63 -3.57 -2.99 -1.68
CA ALA A 63 -4.97 -3.40 -1.66
C ALA A 63 -5.20 -4.76 -0.96
N ALA A 64 -4.20 -5.66 -1.00
CA ALA A 64 -4.25 -6.97 -0.37
C ALA A 64 -3.86 -6.97 1.11
N ASP A 65 -3.29 -5.88 1.64
CA ASP A 65 -2.90 -5.79 3.04
C ASP A 65 -4.12 -5.57 3.95
N ALA A 66 -4.26 -6.46 4.94
CA ALA A 66 -5.30 -6.42 5.95
C ALA A 66 -5.21 -5.22 6.91
N ALA A 67 -4.13 -4.42 6.85
CA ALA A 67 -3.99 -3.17 7.61
C ALA A 67 -4.29 -1.91 6.77
N THR A 68 -4.56 -2.03 5.47
CA THR A 68 -4.86 -0.88 4.59
C THR A 68 -6.18 -0.23 4.95
N PRO A 69 -6.29 1.08 5.20
CA PRO A 69 -7.55 1.71 5.64
C PRO A 69 -8.70 1.53 4.65
N ASP A 70 -9.94 1.51 5.17
CA ASP A 70 -11.15 1.33 4.34
C ASP A 70 -11.30 2.41 3.27
N ASP A 71 -11.07 3.69 3.61
CA ASP A 71 -11.09 4.79 2.64
C ASP A 71 -10.05 4.61 1.52
N THR A 72 -8.90 4.00 1.84
CA THR A 72 -7.89 3.66 0.83
C THR A 72 -8.34 2.50 -0.04
N LEU A 73 -9.03 1.49 0.52
CA LEU A 73 -9.60 0.40 -0.25
C LEU A 73 -10.72 0.90 -1.18
N ASP A 74 -11.59 1.80 -0.71
CA ASP A 74 -12.64 2.45 -1.51
C ASP A 74 -12.04 3.18 -2.72
N PHE A 75 -11.00 3.98 -2.49
CA PHE A 75 -10.25 4.60 -3.57
C PHE A 75 -9.69 3.56 -4.57
N LEU A 76 -9.03 2.50 -4.07
CA LEU A 76 -8.40 1.48 -4.92
C LEU A 76 -9.40 0.59 -5.66
N MET A 77 -10.66 0.49 -5.23
CA MET A 77 -11.71 -0.20 -6.01
C MET A 77 -12.02 0.50 -7.34
N THR A 78 -11.66 1.77 -7.48
CA THR A 78 -11.79 2.55 -8.73
C THR A 78 -10.49 2.60 -9.55
N ASP A 79 -9.46 1.85 -9.15
CA ASP A 79 -8.18 1.81 -9.85
C ASP A 79 -8.34 1.34 -11.30
N HIS A 80 -7.56 1.94 -12.22
CA HIS A 80 -7.60 1.61 -13.63
C HIS A 80 -7.06 0.20 -13.94
N ASP A 81 -6.25 -0.36 -13.03
CA ASP A 81 -5.81 -1.74 -13.09
C ASP A 81 -6.87 -2.65 -12.46
N PRO A 82 -7.53 -3.53 -13.24
CA PRO A 82 -8.59 -4.40 -12.73
C PRO A 82 -8.12 -5.36 -11.64
N GLY A 83 -6.83 -5.71 -11.62
CA GLY A 83 -6.23 -6.56 -10.59
C GLY A 83 -6.15 -5.85 -9.24
N VAL A 84 -5.86 -4.55 -9.25
CA VAL A 84 -5.86 -3.70 -8.05
C VAL A 84 -7.29 -3.55 -7.53
N ALA A 85 -8.24 -3.17 -8.40
CA ALA A 85 -9.64 -2.97 -8.02
C ALA A 85 -10.25 -4.23 -7.39
N LYS A 86 -10.04 -5.39 -8.03
CA LYS A 86 -10.51 -6.68 -7.51
C LYS A 86 -9.85 -7.08 -6.19
N ALA A 87 -8.56 -6.75 -6.01
CA ALA A 87 -7.89 -7.01 -4.74
C ALA A 87 -8.47 -6.16 -3.61
N ALA A 88 -8.75 -4.88 -3.89
CA ALA A 88 -9.33 -3.94 -2.93
C ALA A 88 -10.74 -4.37 -2.52
N GLU A 89 -11.60 -4.68 -3.49
CA GLU A 89 -12.96 -5.18 -3.25
C GLU A 89 -12.94 -6.43 -2.37
N ARG A 90 -12.08 -7.40 -2.70
CA ARG A 90 -11.97 -8.64 -1.93
C ARG A 90 -11.55 -8.39 -0.48
N THR A 91 -10.57 -7.51 -0.25
CA THR A 91 -10.11 -7.18 1.11
C THR A 91 -11.20 -6.45 1.89
N TYR A 92 -11.88 -5.50 1.27
CA TYR A 92 -12.99 -4.76 1.87
C TYR A 92 -14.15 -5.68 2.25
N MET A 93 -14.57 -6.57 1.35
CA MET A 93 -15.65 -7.54 1.59
C MET A 93 -15.31 -8.51 2.73
N ARG A 94 -14.05 -8.96 2.85
CA ARG A 94 -13.62 -9.79 3.98
C ARG A 94 -13.84 -9.09 5.31
N ARG A 95 -13.48 -7.80 5.40
CA ARG A 95 -13.69 -7.01 6.62
C ARG A 95 -15.16 -6.80 6.95
N MET A 96 -16.00 -6.51 5.96
CA MET A 96 -17.45 -6.40 6.19
C MET A 96 -18.06 -7.71 6.70
N GLN A 97 -17.46 -8.85 6.37
CA GLN A 97 -17.88 -10.18 6.81
C GLN A 97 -17.22 -10.61 8.13
N GLY A 98 -16.35 -9.78 8.73
CA GLY A 98 -15.63 -10.09 9.97
C GLY A 98 -14.52 -11.14 9.81
N LEU A 99 -13.97 -11.29 8.60
CA LEU A 99 -12.93 -12.27 8.23
C LEU A 99 -11.54 -11.64 8.10
#